data_AF-A0A9E4YNL5-F1
#
_entry.id   AF-A0A9E4YNL5-F1
#
_cell.length_a   1.000
_cell.length_b   1.000
_cell.length_c   1.000
_cell.angle_alpha   90.00
_cell.angle_beta   90.00
_cell.angle_gamma   90.00
#
_symmetry.space_group_name_H-M   'P 1'
#
loop_
_entity.id
_entity.type
_entity.pdbx_description
1 polymer ?
#
loop_
_entity_poly.entity_id
_entity_poly.type
_entity_poly.pdbx_seq_one_letter_code
_entity_poly.pdbx_strand_id
1 'polypeptide(L)'
;MPRVAIIGLGLIGGSIGLALKRSKLPDLEIVGHDAEYGVNKDARKLGAIDKEARHPAEAAEGSALIVIATPILQVKPALEAIAPALASGAVVTDTASTKRDVMSWAADCLPKDVSFVGGHPIAGKETSGIKAAEASLFEGRPWAMIPALDATEAAIRTAENFISATGAVPTLIDAEEHDSYLAAVSHLPLILATALFSVASRSQAWPELAAFAGPGFRGMTRLASSNPSMSHDISLTNRENLLHWLDRYLEELKGLRNMIDSSEAQEELIERFATAQAARDAFMQAPPPKPGPERPSDPMSSGERMMSFMVGEYVVRRTKEVQKTLEKRASGELDDSGKR
;
A
#
# COMPACT_ATOMS: atom_id res chain seq x y z
N MET A 1 -19.65 -20.66 20.04
CA MET A 1 -18.96 -19.37 19.95
C MET A 1 -18.35 -19.29 18.56
N PRO A 2 -18.66 -18.27 17.75
CA PRO A 2 -17.96 -18.04 16.49
C PRO A 2 -16.45 -17.90 16.76
N ARG A 3 -15.64 -18.60 15.97
CA ARG A 3 -14.18 -18.63 16.12
C ARG A 3 -13.51 -18.06 14.88
N VAL A 4 -12.56 -17.15 15.10
CA VAL A 4 -11.66 -16.59 14.08
C VAL A 4 -10.24 -17.05 14.35
N ALA A 5 -9.58 -17.58 13.33
CA ALA A 5 -8.15 -17.88 13.38
C ALA A 5 -7.34 -16.73 12.75
N ILE A 6 -6.23 -16.36 13.37
CA ILE A 6 -5.24 -15.43 12.79
C ILE A 6 -3.88 -16.14 12.72
N ILE A 7 -3.38 -16.32 11.51
CA ILE A 7 -2.07 -16.94 11.22
C ILE A 7 -1.08 -15.84 10.83
N GLY A 8 -0.08 -15.61 11.66
CA GLY A 8 0.80 -14.44 11.61
C GLY A 8 0.27 -13.33 12.52
N LEU A 9 1.01 -13.03 13.59
CA LEU A 9 0.60 -12.12 14.66
C LEU A 9 1.53 -10.90 14.75
N GLY A 10 2.14 -10.52 13.62
CA GLY A 10 2.91 -9.28 13.49
C GLY A 10 2.04 -8.03 13.55
N LEU A 11 2.49 -6.95 12.89
CA LEU A 11 1.77 -5.67 12.85
C LEU A 11 0.31 -5.87 12.39
N ILE A 12 0.10 -6.52 11.24
CA ILE A 12 -1.22 -6.63 10.62
C ILE A 12 -2.12 -7.58 11.43
N GLY A 13 -1.72 -8.83 11.62
CA GLY A 13 -2.54 -9.82 12.34
C GLY A 13 -2.84 -9.42 13.79
N GLY A 14 -1.86 -8.86 14.51
CA GLY A 14 -2.09 -8.30 15.85
C GLY A 14 -3.09 -7.15 15.84
N SER A 15 -2.99 -6.24 14.87
CA SER A 15 -3.93 -5.12 14.73
C SER A 15 -5.33 -5.59 14.41
N ILE A 16 -5.48 -6.64 13.59
CA ILE A 16 -6.78 -7.27 13.28
C ILE A 16 -7.41 -7.80 14.57
N GLY A 17 -6.66 -8.58 15.34
CA GLY A 17 -7.13 -9.12 16.61
C GLY A 17 -7.61 -8.02 17.57
N LEU A 18 -6.82 -6.96 17.74
CA LEU A 18 -7.18 -5.82 18.57
C LEU A 18 -8.42 -5.06 18.05
N ALA A 19 -8.52 -4.87 16.73
CA ALA A 19 -9.67 -4.20 16.11
C ALA A 19 -10.97 -5.00 16.32
N LEU A 20 -10.92 -6.33 16.16
CA LEU A 20 -12.04 -7.23 16.42
C LEU A 20 -12.44 -7.25 17.90
N LYS A 21 -11.49 -7.17 18.83
CA LYS A 21 -11.82 -7.02 20.26
C LYS A 21 -12.51 -5.69 20.56
N ARG A 22 -12.10 -4.61 19.90
CA ARG A 22 -12.73 -3.29 20.04
C ARG A 22 -14.15 -3.25 19.46
N SER A 23 -14.46 -4.01 18.42
CA SER A 23 -15.80 -4.05 17.82
C SER A 23 -16.85 -4.72 18.72
N LYS A 24 -16.43 -5.35 19.83
CA LYS A 24 -17.29 -5.96 20.86
C LYS A 24 -18.31 -6.96 20.28
N LEU A 25 -17.91 -7.70 19.25
CA LEU A 25 -18.70 -8.82 18.75
C LEU A 25 -18.91 -9.84 19.89
N PRO A 26 -20.17 -10.14 20.26
CA PRO A 26 -20.45 -11.02 21.38
C PRO A 26 -19.95 -12.43 21.08
N ASP A 27 -19.41 -13.10 22.10
CA ASP A 27 -19.02 -14.51 22.07
C ASP A 27 -17.99 -14.89 20.98
N LEU A 28 -17.19 -13.92 20.50
CA LEU A 28 -16.12 -14.15 19.53
C LEU A 28 -14.82 -14.63 20.21
N GLU A 29 -14.40 -15.84 19.87
CA GLU A 29 -13.09 -16.39 20.23
C GLU A 29 -12.08 -16.16 19.10
N ILE A 30 -10.92 -15.58 19.42
CA ILE A 30 -9.82 -15.37 18.50
C ILE A 30 -8.67 -16.32 18.88
N VAL A 31 -8.34 -17.24 17.99
CA VAL A 31 -7.22 -18.17 18.14
C VAL A 31 -6.07 -17.72 17.24
N GLY A 32 -4.90 -17.50 17.82
CA GLY A 32 -3.73 -16.99 17.11
C GLY A 32 -2.61 -18.00 16.99
N HIS A 33 -1.91 -17.96 15.87
CA HIS A 33 -0.63 -18.66 15.69
C HIS A 33 0.37 -17.78 14.95
N ASP A 34 1.61 -17.75 15.43
CA ASP A 34 2.79 -17.19 14.79
C ASP A 34 3.94 -18.20 14.87
N ALA A 35 4.77 -18.25 13.83
CA ALA A 35 5.94 -19.12 13.76
C ALA A 35 6.95 -18.82 14.87
N GLU A 36 7.05 -17.56 15.30
CA GLU A 36 7.86 -17.20 16.46
C GLU A 36 7.04 -17.35 17.75
N TYR A 37 7.37 -18.35 18.56
CA TYR A 37 6.61 -18.68 19.78
C TYR A 37 6.47 -17.49 20.76
N GLY A 38 7.48 -16.62 20.85
CA GLY A 38 7.43 -15.42 21.69
C GLY A 38 6.31 -14.44 21.28
N VAL A 39 6.01 -14.36 19.98
CA VAL A 39 4.97 -13.47 19.44
C VAL A 39 3.58 -13.92 19.85
N ASN A 40 3.32 -15.24 19.91
CA ASN A 40 2.04 -15.79 20.39
C ASN A 40 1.71 -15.30 21.81
N LYS A 41 2.68 -15.40 22.71
CA LYS A 41 2.56 -14.97 24.10
C LYS A 41 2.35 -13.46 24.22
N ASP A 42 3.11 -12.68 23.44
CA ASP A 42 2.98 -11.22 23.42
C ASP A 42 1.62 -10.78 22.88
N ALA A 43 1.11 -11.42 21.83
CA ALA A 43 -0.19 -11.14 21.24
C ALA A 43 -1.34 -11.42 22.23
N ARG A 44 -1.28 -12.54 22.95
CA ARG A 44 -2.26 -12.86 23.99
C ARG A 44 -2.19 -11.87 25.14
N LYS A 45 -0.99 -11.51 25.60
CA LYS A 45 -0.79 -10.51 26.66
C LYS A 45 -1.32 -9.14 26.28
N LEU A 46 -1.18 -8.76 25.00
CA LEU A 46 -1.72 -7.51 24.44
C LEU A 46 -3.24 -7.54 24.28
N GLY A 47 -3.87 -8.72 24.40
CA GLY A 47 -5.30 -8.91 24.18
C GLY A 47 -5.69 -8.97 22.70
N ALA A 48 -4.74 -9.20 21.80
CA ALA A 48 -5.03 -9.37 20.37
C ALA A 48 -5.70 -10.73 20.07
N ILE A 49 -5.43 -11.74 20.90
CA ILE A 49 -5.98 -13.10 20.79
C ILE A 49 -6.40 -13.62 22.16
N ASP A 50 -7.34 -14.57 22.19
CA ASP A 50 -7.77 -15.23 23.43
C ASP A 50 -6.94 -16.48 23.73
N LYS A 51 -6.61 -17.23 22.68
CA LYS A 51 -5.93 -18.52 22.76
C LYS A 51 -4.75 -18.59 21.80
N GLU A 52 -3.64 -19.09 22.31
CA GLU A 52 -2.44 -19.43 21.53
C GLU A 52 -2.61 -20.85 20.96
N ALA A 53 -2.36 -21.02 19.67
CA ALA A 53 -2.24 -22.32 19.01
C ALA A 53 -0.76 -22.63 18.74
N ARG A 54 -0.37 -23.90 18.90
CA ARG A 54 1.01 -24.34 18.69
C ARG A 54 1.38 -24.37 17.22
N HIS A 55 0.43 -24.71 16.36
CA HIS A 55 0.59 -24.89 14.92
C HIS A 55 -0.57 -24.21 14.16
N PRO A 56 -0.40 -23.81 12.89
CA PRO A 56 -1.45 -23.10 12.16
C PRO A 56 -2.73 -23.94 11.98
N ALA A 57 -2.59 -25.26 11.79
CA ALA A 57 -3.73 -26.19 11.73
C ALA A 57 -4.58 -26.18 13.01
N GLU A 58 -3.95 -26.10 14.19
CA GLU A 58 -4.66 -26.04 15.48
C GLU A 58 -5.46 -24.73 15.61
N ALA A 59 -4.96 -23.62 15.07
CA ALA A 59 -5.73 -22.37 15.04
C ALA A 59 -6.92 -22.47 14.08
N ALA A 60 -6.71 -23.09 12.91
CA ALA A 60 -7.75 -23.25 11.89
C ALA A 60 -8.90 -24.18 12.32
N GLU A 61 -8.62 -25.18 13.16
CA GLU A 61 -9.60 -26.18 13.59
C GLU A 61 -10.83 -25.54 14.28
N GLY A 62 -12.01 -25.77 13.69
CA GLY A 62 -13.29 -25.23 14.19
C GLY A 62 -13.49 -23.72 13.97
N SER A 63 -12.59 -23.06 13.24
CA SER A 63 -12.72 -21.64 12.90
C SER A 63 -13.60 -21.45 11.67
N ALA A 64 -14.56 -20.52 11.76
CA ALA A 64 -15.44 -20.18 10.65
C ALA A 64 -14.77 -19.22 9.65
N LEU A 65 -13.83 -18.41 10.15
CA LEU A 65 -13.01 -17.49 9.37
C LEU A 65 -11.54 -17.67 9.76
N ILE A 66 -10.68 -17.80 8.76
CA ILE A 66 -9.24 -17.89 8.92
C ILE A 66 -8.59 -16.73 8.17
N VAL A 67 -7.75 -15.96 8.87
CA VAL A 67 -7.03 -14.80 8.34
C VAL A 67 -5.53 -15.13 8.29
N ILE A 68 -4.95 -15.13 7.09
CA ILE A 68 -3.51 -15.32 6.87
C ILE A 68 -2.84 -13.95 6.77
N ALA A 69 -2.12 -13.56 7.81
CA ALA A 69 -1.39 -12.30 7.95
C ALA A 69 0.13 -12.52 8.02
N THR A 70 0.63 -13.48 7.25
CA THR A 70 2.07 -13.80 7.09
C THR A 70 2.70 -12.99 5.95
N PRO A 71 4.05 -13.00 5.81
CA PRO A 71 4.69 -12.54 4.57
C PRO A 71 4.13 -13.23 3.33
N ILE A 72 4.22 -12.58 2.17
CA ILE A 72 3.53 -13.01 0.94
C ILE A 72 3.96 -14.43 0.55
N LEU A 73 5.27 -14.71 0.53
CA LEU A 73 5.76 -16.03 0.16
C LEU A 73 5.47 -17.12 1.21
N GLN A 74 5.01 -16.75 2.40
CA GLN A 74 4.56 -17.67 3.45
C GLN A 74 3.06 -17.97 3.37
N VAL A 75 2.30 -17.27 2.52
CA VAL A 75 0.86 -17.52 2.35
C VAL A 75 0.61 -18.93 1.82
N LYS A 76 1.35 -19.38 0.80
CA LYS A 76 1.19 -20.74 0.26
C LYS A 76 1.50 -21.84 1.30
N PRO A 77 2.67 -21.84 1.98
CA PRO A 77 2.93 -22.77 3.08
C PRO A 77 1.86 -22.72 4.18
N ALA A 78 1.33 -21.54 4.52
CA ALA A 78 0.25 -21.41 5.50
C ALA A 78 -1.04 -22.07 5.01
N LEU A 79 -1.44 -21.84 3.75
CA LEU A 79 -2.60 -22.48 3.12
C LEU A 79 -2.48 -24.00 3.14
N GLU A 80 -1.33 -24.54 2.73
CA GLU A 80 -1.04 -25.98 2.74
C GLU A 80 -1.13 -26.57 4.16
N ALA A 81 -0.65 -25.84 5.16
CA ALA A 81 -0.65 -26.28 6.55
C ALA A 81 -2.04 -26.26 7.20
N ILE A 82 -2.92 -25.31 6.84
CA ILE A 82 -4.28 -25.24 7.40
C ILE A 82 -5.27 -26.13 6.66
N ALA A 83 -5.07 -26.39 5.36
CA ALA A 83 -6.04 -27.07 4.50
C ALA A 83 -6.62 -28.36 5.08
N PRO A 84 -5.85 -29.27 5.72
CA PRO A 84 -6.38 -30.50 6.30
C PRO A 84 -7.29 -30.31 7.53
N ALA A 85 -7.25 -29.13 8.17
CA ALA A 85 -7.96 -28.84 9.41
C ALA A 85 -9.18 -27.91 9.22
N LEU A 86 -9.43 -27.46 7.98
CA LEU A 86 -10.53 -26.55 7.68
C LEU A 86 -11.88 -27.26 7.77
N ALA A 87 -12.86 -26.59 8.40
CA ALA A 87 -14.23 -27.06 8.41
C ALA A 87 -14.89 -26.81 7.04
N SER A 88 -15.83 -27.68 6.67
CA SER A 88 -16.69 -27.47 5.49
C SER A 88 -17.42 -26.12 5.61
N GLY A 89 -17.38 -25.32 4.55
CA GLY A 89 -17.98 -23.98 4.51
C GLY A 89 -17.17 -22.88 5.21
N ALA A 90 -15.96 -23.17 5.70
CA ALA A 90 -15.09 -22.14 6.25
C ALA A 90 -14.68 -21.10 5.20
N VAL A 91 -14.40 -19.88 5.66
CA VAL A 91 -13.88 -18.79 4.83
C VAL A 91 -12.42 -18.56 5.15
N VAL A 92 -11.58 -18.51 4.13
CA VAL A 92 -10.16 -18.14 4.26
C VAL A 92 -9.93 -16.80 3.56
N THR A 93 -9.18 -15.92 4.21
CA THR A 93 -8.75 -14.63 3.65
C THR A 93 -7.28 -14.39 3.99
N ASP A 94 -6.65 -13.42 3.33
CA ASP A 94 -5.27 -13.04 3.55
C ASP A 94 -5.10 -11.52 3.68
N THR A 95 -3.87 -11.08 3.89
CA THR A 95 -3.52 -9.64 3.95
C THR A 95 -2.30 -9.28 3.12
N ALA A 96 -1.88 -10.11 2.18
CA ALA A 96 -0.65 -9.91 1.41
C ALA A 96 -0.74 -8.68 0.48
N SER A 97 0.40 -8.08 0.17
CA SER A 97 0.44 -6.87 -0.67
C SER A 97 0.32 -7.12 -2.17
N THR A 98 0.35 -8.38 -2.60
CA THR A 98 0.11 -8.82 -3.99
C THR A 98 -0.96 -9.90 -4.00
N LYS A 99 -1.66 -10.06 -5.11
CA LYS A 99 -2.89 -10.87 -5.15
C LYS A 99 -2.92 -11.96 -6.21
N ARG A 100 -2.34 -11.76 -7.40
CA ARG A 100 -2.41 -12.77 -8.48
C ARG A 100 -1.94 -14.15 -8.03
N ASP A 101 -0.72 -14.21 -7.51
CA ASP A 101 -0.12 -15.46 -7.03
C ASP A 101 -0.90 -16.03 -5.84
N VAL A 102 -1.35 -15.18 -4.91
CA VAL A 102 -2.11 -15.61 -3.73
C VAL A 102 -3.45 -16.24 -4.10
N MET A 103 -4.17 -15.66 -5.05
CA MET A 103 -5.42 -16.22 -5.57
C MET A 103 -5.17 -17.59 -6.20
N SER A 104 -4.08 -17.74 -6.98
CA SER A 104 -3.69 -19.03 -7.57
C SER A 104 -3.34 -20.05 -6.49
N TRP A 105 -2.55 -19.69 -5.49
CA TRP A 105 -2.16 -20.61 -4.42
C TRP A 105 -3.36 -21.07 -3.60
N ALA A 106 -4.31 -20.17 -3.33
CA ALA A 106 -5.55 -20.53 -2.64
C ALA A 106 -6.37 -21.56 -3.45
N ALA A 107 -6.51 -21.36 -4.76
CA ALA A 107 -7.19 -22.31 -5.64
C ALA A 107 -6.50 -23.69 -5.68
N ASP A 108 -5.17 -23.72 -5.63
CA ASP A 108 -4.41 -24.98 -5.64
C ASP A 108 -4.47 -25.74 -4.30
N CYS A 109 -4.50 -25.01 -3.17
CA CYS A 109 -4.30 -25.60 -1.85
C CYS A 109 -5.60 -25.89 -1.09
N LEU A 110 -6.67 -25.12 -1.33
CA LEU A 110 -7.87 -25.19 -0.50
C LEU A 110 -8.85 -26.28 -0.97
N PRO A 111 -9.54 -26.96 -0.05
CA PRO A 111 -10.63 -27.87 -0.39
C PRO A 111 -11.78 -27.16 -1.13
N LYS A 112 -12.49 -27.89 -2.00
CA LYS A 112 -13.61 -27.35 -2.81
C LYS A 112 -14.79 -26.80 -2.01
N ASP A 113 -14.94 -27.24 -0.76
CA ASP A 113 -16.02 -26.82 0.13
C ASP A 113 -15.60 -25.66 1.07
N VAL A 114 -14.43 -25.08 0.86
CA VAL A 114 -13.93 -23.88 1.54
C VAL A 114 -13.92 -22.73 0.53
N SER A 115 -14.37 -21.54 0.96
CA SER A 115 -14.31 -20.33 0.11
C SER A 115 -13.08 -19.49 0.44
N PHE A 116 -12.43 -18.95 -0.60
CA PHE A 116 -11.37 -17.95 -0.45
C PHE A 116 -11.83 -16.56 -0.89
N VAL A 117 -11.51 -15.55 -0.08
CA VAL A 117 -11.67 -14.14 -0.45
C VAL A 117 -10.36 -13.44 -0.14
N GLY A 118 -9.57 -13.14 -1.17
CA GLY A 118 -8.29 -12.46 -1.04
C GLY A 118 -8.45 -11.07 -0.43
N GLY A 119 -7.46 -10.66 0.37
CA GLY A 119 -7.49 -9.40 1.10
C GLY A 119 -6.18 -8.64 1.03
N HIS A 120 -6.27 -7.31 1.00
CA HIS A 120 -5.12 -6.42 1.23
C HIS A 120 -5.59 -5.13 1.92
N PRO A 121 -5.35 -4.96 3.22
CA PRO A 121 -5.58 -3.68 3.88
C PRO A 121 -4.61 -2.64 3.31
N ILE A 122 -5.11 -1.52 2.79
CA ILE A 122 -4.26 -0.40 2.33
C ILE A 122 -3.88 0.45 3.55
N ALA A 123 -3.16 -0.20 4.46
CA ALA A 123 -2.74 0.29 5.75
C ALA A 123 -1.43 -0.38 6.16
N GLY A 124 -0.54 0.38 6.78
CA GLY A 124 0.74 -0.16 7.25
C GLY A 124 1.57 0.90 7.96
N LYS A 125 2.67 0.44 8.53
CA LYS A 125 3.70 1.26 9.16
C LYS A 125 5.07 0.74 8.74
N GLU A 126 6.08 1.59 8.84
CA GLU A 126 7.47 1.16 8.64
C GLU A 126 7.97 0.30 9.82
N THR A 127 7.34 0.43 10.98
CA THR A 127 7.58 -0.43 12.15
C THR A 127 6.85 -1.77 12.00
N SER A 128 7.46 -2.83 12.52
CA SER A 128 6.94 -4.19 12.37
C SER A 128 6.80 -4.92 13.72
N GLY A 129 6.17 -6.09 13.69
CA GLY A 129 5.96 -6.95 14.85
C GLY A 129 4.75 -6.58 15.72
N ILE A 130 4.41 -7.50 16.63
CA ILE A 130 3.22 -7.39 17.50
C ILE A 130 3.21 -6.14 18.38
N LYS A 131 4.38 -5.64 18.78
CA LYS A 131 4.51 -4.44 19.64
C LYS A 131 4.09 -3.15 18.92
N ALA A 132 4.05 -3.16 17.59
CA ALA A 132 3.58 -2.05 16.77
C ALA A 132 2.09 -2.17 16.40
N ALA A 133 1.41 -3.24 16.82
CA ALA A 133 0.00 -3.48 16.53
C ALA A 133 -0.90 -2.42 17.17
N GLU A 134 -1.90 -1.96 16.41
CA GLU A 134 -2.83 -0.93 16.82
C GLU A 134 -4.24 -1.26 16.35
N ALA A 135 -5.19 -1.17 17.27
CA ALA A 135 -6.58 -1.45 16.96
C ALA A 135 -7.12 -0.53 15.83
N SER A 136 -6.68 0.72 15.76
CA SER A 136 -7.14 1.72 14.78
C SER A 136 -6.37 1.68 13.44
N LEU A 137 -5.52 0.67 13.21
CA LEU A 137 -4.68 0.60 12.02
C LEU A 137 -5.48 0.59 10.71
N PHE A 138 -6.75 0.20 10.70
CA PHE A 138 -7.53 0.09 9.47
C PHE A 138 -8.67 1.11 9.36
N GLU A 139 -8.88 1.94 10.38
CA GLU A 139 -10.04 2.85 10.46
C GLU A 139 -10.11 3.81 9.27
N GLY A 140 -11.23 3.75 8.54
CA GLY A 140 -11.51 4.60 7.37
C GLY A 140 -10.63 4.31 6.15
N ARG A 141 -9.79 3.27 6.19
CA ARG A 141 -8.86 2.93 5.10
C ARG A 141 -9.49 1.90 4.15
N PRO A 142 -9.21 1.99 2.84
CA PRO A 142 -9.60 0.94 1.90
C PRO A 142 -8.98 -0.40 2.27
N TRP A 143 -9.75 -1.47 2.09
CA TRP A 143 -9.26 -2.84 2.15
C TRP A 143 -9.69 -3.54 0.86
N ALA A 144 -8.72 -3.85 0.01
CA ALA A 144 -9.00 -4.52 -1.25
C ALA A 144 -9.54 -5.94 -0.96
N MET A 145 -10.69 -6.25 -1.53
CA MET A 145 -11.37 -7.52 -1.41
C MET A 145 -11.47 -8.17 -2.79
N ILE A 146 -10.89 -9.37 -2.93
CA ILE A 146 -10.75 -10.10 -4.19
C ILE A 146 -11.40 -11.49 -4.00
N PRO A 147 -12.72 -11.61 -4.18
CA PRO A 147 -13.39 -12.92 -4.10
C PRO A 147 -12.84 -13.89 -5.15
N ALA A 148 -12.62 -15.16 -4.77
CA ALA A 148 -12.38 -16.21 -5.75
C ALA A 148 -13.60 -16.39 -6.66
N LEU A 149 -13.39 -16.92 -7.88
CA LEU A 149 -14.47 -17.09 -8.86
C LEU A 149 -15.61 -17.99 -8.38
N ASP A 150 -15.28 -18.95 -7.51
CA ASP A 150 -16.20 -19.90 -6.90
C ASP A 150 -16.58 -19.52 -5.45
N ALA A 151 -16.17 -18.34 -4.97
CA ALA A 151 -16.54 -17.86 -3.64
C ALA A 151 -18.06 -17.70 -3.53
N THR A 152 -18.63 -18.30 -2.48
CA THR A 152 -20.07 -18.19 -2.22
C THR A 152 -20.46 -16.77 -1.79
N GLU A 153 -21.71 -16.37 -2.03
CA GLU A 153 -22.22 -15.08 -1.56
C GLU A 153 -22.10 -14.93 -0.03
N ALA A 154 -22.30 -16.03 0.70
CA ALA A 154 -22.12 -16.07 2.15
C ALA A 154 -20.67 -15.80 2.57
N ALA A 155 -19.69 -16.33 1.84
CA ALA A 155 -18.27 -16.07 2.09
C ALA A 155 -17.90 -14.61 1.82
N ILE A 156 -18.41 -14.04 0.72
CA ILE A 156 -18.19 -12.62 0.38
C ILE A 156 -18.76 -11.71 1.49
N ARG A 157 -20.00 -11.96 1.93
CA ARG A 157 -20.61 -11.21 3.04
C ARG A 157 -19.85 -11.39 4.35
N THR A 158 -19.30 -12.58 4.60
CA THR A 158 -18.48 -12.84 5.78
C THR A 158 -17.20 -12.00 5.76
N ALA A 159 -16.50 -11.96 4.62
CA ALA A 159 -15.31 -11.14 4.44
C ALA A 159 -15.63 -9.64 4.55
N GLU A 160 -16.72 -9.17 3.94
CA GLU A 160 -17.16 -7.77 4.01
C GLU A 160 -17.46 -7.33 5.46
N ASN A 161 -18.18 -8.16 6.22
CA ASN A 161 -18.49 -7.91 7.63
C ASN A 161 -17.23 -7.93 8.50
N PHE A 162 -16.32 -8.88 8.25
CA PHE A 162 -15.03 -8.96 8.93
C PHE A 162 -14.21 -7.69 8.71
N ILE A 163 -14.03 -7.27 7.45
CA ILE A 163 -13.30 -6.05 7.08
C ILE A 163 -13.94 -4.84 7.75
N SER A 164 -15.27 -4.70 7.65
CA SER A 164 -16.00 -3.59 8.26
C SER A 164 -15.86 -3.56 9.79
N ALA A 165 -15.83 -4.72 10.45
CA ALA A 165 -15.64 -4.82 11.90
C ALA A 165 -14.24 -4.35 12.35
N THR A 166 -13.25 -4.33 11.46
CA THR A 166 -11.94 -3.72 11.74
C THR A 166 -11.94 -2.19 11.65
N GLY A 167 -13.03 -1.59 11.12
CA GLY A 167 -13.16 -0.17 10.82
C GLY A 167 -12.72 0.22 9.40
N ALA A 168 -12.30 -0.76 8.59
CA ALA A 168 -11.90 -0.54 7.21
C ALA A 168 -13.09 -0.43 6.24
N VAL A 169 -12.80 0.00 5.02
CA VAL A 169 -13.78 0.12 3.93
C VAL A 169 -13.53 -1.00 2.91
N PRO A 170 -14.37 -2.04 2.85
CA PRO A 170 -14.26 -3.09 1.84
C PRO A 170 -14.32 -2.50 0.42
N THR A 171 -13.35 -2.85 -0.42
CA THR A 171 -13.25 -2.34 -1.79
C THR A 171 -13.04 -3.49 -2.76
N LEU A 172 -14.07 -3.84 -3.54
CA LEU A 172 -13.98 -4.88 -4.56
C LEU A 172 -13.03 -4.46 -5.69
N ILE A 173 -12.14 -5.38 -6.08
CA ILE A 173 -11.19 -5.20 -7.18
C ILE A 173 -10.75 -6.58 -7.70
N ASP A 174 -10.36 -6.65 -8.97
CA ASP A 174 -9.72 -7.85 -9.54
C ASP A 174 -8.25 -7.97 -9.09
N ALA A 175 -7.70 -9.19 -9.11
CA ALA A 175 -6.31 -9.44 -8.72
C ALA A 175 -5.28 -8.78 -9.66
N GLU A 176 -5.53 -8.79 -10.98
CA GLU A 176 -4.65 -8.17 -11.98
C GLU A 176 -4.70 -6.64 -11.86
N GLU A 177 -5.91 -6.07 -11.73
CA GLU A 177 -6.07 -4.63 -11.51
C GLU A 177 -5.38 -4.17 -10.22
N HIS A 178 -5.58 -4.92 -9.13
CA HIS A 178 -4.93 -4.66 -7.86
C HIS A 178 -3.41 -4.61 -8.01
N ASP A 179 -2.81 -5.67 -8.54
CA ASP A 179 -1.35 -5.77 -8.62
C ASP A 179 -0.76 -4.71 -9.57
N SER A 180 -1.47 -4.38 -10.66
CA SER A 180 -1.09 -3.30 -11.57
C SER A 180 -1.12 -1.92 -10.89
N TYR A 181 -2.19 -1.59 -10.16
CA TYR A 181 -2.30 -0.30 -9.48
C TYR A 181 -1.28 -0.17 -8.34
N LEU A 182 -1.14 -1.21 -7.51
CA LEU A 182 -0.22 -1.18 -6.37
C LEU A 182 1.24 -1.16 -6.80
N ALA A 183 1.58 -1.71 -7.97
CA ALA A 183 2.92 -1.54 -8.55
C ALA A 183 3.30 -0.07 -8.71
N ALA A 184 2.38 0.76 -9.22
CA ALA A 184 2.60 2.19 -9.44
C ALA A 184 2.64 3.00 -8.15
N VAL A 185 1.65 2.81 -7.28
CA VAL A 185 1.39 3.73 -6.15
C VAL A 185 1.95 3.27 -4.81
N SER A 186 2.48 2.05 -4.73
CA SER A 186 3.03 1.47 -3.49
C SER A 186 4.40 0.82 -3.68
N HIS A 187 4.52 -0.13 -4.63
CA HIS A 187 5.74 -0.92 -4.79
C HIS A 187 6.89 -0.08 -5.39
N LEU A 188 6.62 0.69 -6.44
CA LEU A 188 7.63 1.58 -7.02
C LEU A 188 8.15 2.60 -5.99
N PRO A 189 7.31 3.35 -5.23
CA PRO A 189 7.79 4.21 -4.15
C PRO A 189 8.77 3.57 -3.18
N LEU A 190 8.54 2.29 -2.82
CA LEU A 190 9.45 1.53 -1.94
C LEU A 190 10.82 1.29 -2.59
N ILE A 191 10.85 0.89 -3.86
CA ILE A 191 12.10 0.71 -4.62
C ILE A 191 12.86 2.03 -4.76
N LEU A 192 12.16 3.13 -5.07
CA LEU A 192 12.77 4.44 -5.25
C LEU A 192 13.33 5.00 -3.94
N ALA A 193 12.60 4.85 -2.82
CA ALA A 193 13.10 5.24 -1.50
C ALA A 193 14.40 4.49 -1.15
N THR A 194 14.44 3.18 -1.44
CA THR A 194 15.61 2.33 -1.22
C THR A 194 16.79 2.74 -2.10
N ALA A 195 16.55 3.00 -3.38
CA ALA A 195 17.57 3.46 -4.32
C ALA A 195 18.15 4.83 -3.91
N LEU A 196 17.29 5.80 -3.61
CA LEU A 196 17.68 7.15 -3.18
C LEU A 196 18.56 7.11 -1.93
N PHE A 197 18.14 6.36 -0.90
CA PHE A 197 18.93 6.22 0.32
C PHE A 197 20.25 5.50 0.07
N SER A 198 20.25 4.45 -0.75
CA SER A 198 21.45 3.66 -1.07
C SER A 198 22.52 4.47 -1.80
N VAL A 199 22.13 5.34 -2.74
CA VAL A 199 23.09 6.20 -3.46
C VAL A 199 23.76 7.18 -2.51
N ALA A 200 23.00 7.84 -1.64
CA ALA A 200 23.56 8.81 -0.69
C ALA A 200 24.44 8.14 0.38
N SER A 201 23.97 7.04 0.98
CA SER A 201 24.66 6.35 2.09
C SER A 201 25.92 5.60 1.67
N ARG A 202 26.09 5.28 0.39
CA ARG A 202 27.31 4.66 -0.16
C ARG A 202 28.37 5.68 -0.59
N SER A 203 28.06 6.97 -0.54
CA SER A 203 29.05 8.03 -0.78
C SER A 203 30.12 8.03 0.32
N GLN A 204 31.38 8.28 -0.05
CA GLN A 204 32.45 8.48 0.93
C GLN A 204 32.19 9.70 1.82
N ALA A 205 31.44 10.68 1.33
CA ALA A 205 31.04 11.88 2.06
C ALA A 205 29.72 11.70 2.83
N TRP A 206 29.27 10.47 3.09
CA TRP A 206 28.02 10.23 3.80
C TRP A 206 27.94 10.94 5.16
N PRO A 207 28.99 10.98 6.01
CA PRO A 207 28.93 11.72 7.28
C PRO A 207 28.55 13.19 7.11
N GLU A 208 29.11 13.86 6.10
CA GLU A 208 28.84 15.25 5.79
C GLU A 208 27.44 15.41 5.15
N LEU A 209 27.09 14.55 4.18
CA LEU A 209 25.78 14.57 3.54
C LEU A 209 24.64 14.34 4.55
N ALA A 210 24.84 13.42 5.50
CA ALA A 210 23.86 13.10 6.53
C ALA A 210 23.58 14.28 7.45
N ALA A 211 24.57 15.15 7.70
CA ALA A 211 24.39 16.37 8.49
C ALA A 211 23.43 17.38 7.82
N PHE A 212 23.35 17.35 6.49
CA PHE A 212 22.44 18.19 5.69
C PHE A 212 21.15 17.47 5.25
N ALA A 213 20.93 16.23 5.68
CA ALA A 213 19.75 15.45 5.33
C ALA A 213 18.48 16.01 6.00
N GLY A 214 17.85 16.95 5.30
CA GLY A 214 16.65 17.66 5.74
C GLY A 214 15.34 16.87 5.60
N PRO A 215 14.18 17.51 5.90
CA PRO A 215 12.87 16.86 5.93
C PRO A 215 12.47 16.20 4.61
N GLY A 216 12.83 16.78 3.46
CA GLY A 216 12.52 16.22 2.14
C GLY A 216 13.18 14.86 1.91
N PHE A 217 14.50 14.76 2.19
CA PHE A 217 15.23 13.49 2.10
C PHE A 217 14.64 12.46 3.06
N ARG A 218 14.46 12.82 4.34
CA ARG A 218 13.89 11.93 5.36
C ARG A 218 12.49 11.43 5.00
N GLY A 219 11.64 12.29 4.43
CA GLY A 219 10.31 11.94 3.98
C GLY A 219 10.31 10.97 2.80
N MET A 220 11.13 11.25 1.77
CA MET A 220 11.26 10.40 0.59
C MET A 220 11.88 9.03 0.91
N THR A 221 12.87 8.98 1.80
CA THR A 221 13.57 7.74 2.14
C THR A 221 12.95 6.98 3.30
N ARG A 222 11.86 7.47 3.91
CA ARG A 222 11.23 6.83 5.07
C ARG A 222 10.88 5.36 4.80
N LEU A 223 10.42 5.06 3.58
CA LEU A 223 10.06 3.70 3.16
C LEU A 223 11.28 2.76 3.06
N ALA A 224 12.51 3.27 2.97
CA ALA A 224 13.72 2.42 2.97
C ALA A 224 13.92 1.68 4.31
N SER A 225 13.25 2.12 5.38
CA SER A 225 13.23 1.43 6.68
C SER A 225 12.21 0.28 6.76
N SER A 226 11.48 0.01 5.68
CA SER A 226 10.50 -1.08 5.62
C SER A 226 11.17 -2.45 5.76
N ASN A 227 10.39 -3.47 6.10
CA ASN A 227 10.89 -4.85 6.22
C ASN A 227 11.52 -5.32 4.89
N PRO A 228 12.81 -5.74 4.86
CA PRO A 228 13.45 -6.20 3.63
C PRO A 228 12.76 -7.40 2.98
N SER A 229 12.24 -8.33 3.78
CA SER A 229 11.55 -9.53 3.27
C SER A 229 10.26 -9.16 2.54
N MET A 230 9.54 -8.14 3.00
CA MET A 230 8.35 -7.62 2.30
C MET A 230 8.72 -7.05 0.94
N SER A 231 9.80 -6.26 0.87
CA SER A 231 10.27 -5.66 -0.39
C SER A 231 10.71 -6.73 -1.40
N HIS A 232 11.42 -7.74 -0.91
CA HIS A 232 11.81 -8.92 -1.68
C HIS A 232 10.60 -9.66 -2.25
N ASP A 233 9.64 -10.01 -1.38
CA ASP A 233 8.47 -10.78 -1.75
C ASP A 233 7.63 -10.04 -2.81
N ILE A 234 7.35 -8.75 -2.60
CA ILE A 234 6.64 -7.88 -3.57
C ILE A 234 7.34 -7.88 -4.93
N SER A 235 8.68 -7.81 -4.92
CA SER A 235 9.46 -7.76 -6.16
C SER A 235 9.38 -9.07 -6.95
N LEU A 236 9.19 -10.20 -6.27
CA LEU A 236 9.03 -11.51 -6.91
C LEU A 236 7.61 -11.74 -7.40
N THR A 237 6.61 -11.47 -6.57
CA THR A 237 5.21 -11.79 -6.85
C THR A 237 4.50 -10.76 -7.72
N ASN A 238 5.10 -9.58 -7.93
CA ASN A 238 4.57 -8.55 -8.83
C ASN A 238 5.64 -7.96 -9.76
N ARG A 239 6.60 -8.81 -10.17
CA ARG A 239 7.79 -8.43 -10.95
C ARG A 239 7.45 -7.66 -12.23
N GLU A 240 6.52 -8.17 -13.03
CA GLU A 240 6.24 -7.62 -14.36
C GLU A 240 5.67 -6.19 -14.29
N ASN A 241 4.66 -5.97 -13.44
CA ASN A 241 4.10 -4.63 -13.24
C ASN A 241 5.12 -3.68 -12.59
N LEU A 242 5.92 -4.18 -11.65
CA LEU A 242 6.95 -3.37 -11.01
C LEU A 242 8.03 -2.92 -12.01
N LEU A 243 8.50 -3.83 -12.89
CA LEU A 243 9.47 -3.49 -13.93
C LEU A 243 8.89 -2.48 -14.93
N HIS A 244 7.63 -2.66 -15.35
CA HIS A 244 6.95 -1.71 -16.22
C HIS A 244 6.99 -0.27 -15.65
N TRP A 245 6.61 -0.11 -14.38
CA TRP A 245 6.60 1.20 -13.74
C TRP A 245 8.00 1.74 -13.42
N LEU A 246 8.96 0.86 -13.15
CA LEU A 246 10.36 1.24 -12.96
C LEU A 246 10.96 1.79 -14.26
N ASP A 247 10.70 1.16 -15.40
CA ASP A 247 11.20 1.62 -16.70
C ASP A 247 10.62 2.99 -17.06
N ARG A 248 9.31 3.19 -16.85
CA ARG A 248 8.67 4.51 -17.03
C ARG A 248 9.29 5.58 -16.12
N TYR A 249 9.59 5.23 -14.88
CA TYR A 249 10.27 6.15 -13.97
C TYR A 249 11.69 6.51 -14.44
N LEU A 250 12.43 5.52 -14.96
CA LEU A 250 13.76 5.76 -15.52
C LEU A 250 13.71 6.67 -16.75
N GLU A 251 12.69 6.55 -17.59
CA GLU A 251 12.45 7.46 -18.71
C GLU A 251 12.18 8.90 -18.24
N GLU A 252 11.30 9.08 -17.26
CA GLU A 252 11.02 10.39 -16.65
C GLU A 252 12.28 11.01 -16.02
N LEU A 253 13.07 10.23 -15.31
CA LEU A 253 14.30 10.69 -14.68
C LEU A 253 15.36 11.08 -15.72
N LYS A 254 15.48 10.31 -16.83
CA LYS A 254 16.36 10.67 -17.95
C LYS A 254 15.92 11.96 -18.63
N GLY A 255 14.61 12.17 -18.81
CA GLY A 255 14.05 13.41 -19.31
C GLY A 255 14.46 14.62 -18.46
N LEU A 256 14.21 14.53 -17.14
CA LEU A 256 14.63 15.57 -16.19
C LEU A 256 16.14 15.81 -16.20
N ARG A 257 16.95 14.74 -16.23
CA ARG A 257 18.41 14.85 -16.31
C ARG A 257 18.85 15.63 -17.55
N ASN A 258 18.26 15.36 -18.71
CA ASN A 258 18.61 16.03 -19.95
C ASN A 258 18.20 17.52 -19.95
N MET A 259 17.03 17.83 -19.39
CA MET A 259 16.59 19.22 -19.22
C MET A 259 17.49 20.01 -18.26
N ILE A 260 17.97 19.37 -17.18
CA ILE A 260 18.91 19.99 -16.22
C ILE A 260 20.27 20.27 -16.87
N ASP A 261 20.72 19.41 -17.78
CA ASP A 261 22.03 19.51 -18.46
C ASP A 261 22.04 20.56 -19.59
N SER A 262 20.87 20.91 -20.14
CA SER A 262 20.74 21.89 -21.24
C SER A 262 20.43 23.29 -20.72
N SER A 263 21.23 24.27 -21.16
CA SER A 263 20.98 25.71 -20.92
C SER A 263 19.75 26.23 -21.66
N GLU A 264 19.32 25.55 -22.73
CA GLU A 264 18.20 25.95 -23.58
C GLU A 264 16.86 25.41 -23.09
N ALA A 265 16.86 24.35 -22.27
CA ALA A 265 15.66 23.67 -21.79
C ALA A 265 15.09 24.25 -20.48
N GLN A 266 15.52 25.44 -20.05
CA GLN A 266 15.12 26.02 -18.76
C GLN A 266 13.60 26.28 -18.66
N GLU A 267 12.98 26.75 -19.75
CA GLU A 267 11.53 26.97 -19.80
C GLU A 267 10.75 25.66 -19.70
N GLU A 268 11.19 24.63 -20.45
CA GLU A 268 10.59 23.29 -20.42
C GLU A 268 10.72 22.65 -19.03
N LEU A 269 11.87 22.85 -18.36
CA LEU A 269 12.09 22.35 -17.01
C LEU A 269 11.14 22.99 -15.99
N ILE A 270 10.93 24.31 -16.08
CA ILE A 270 9.97 25.02 -15.22
C ILE A 270 8.55 24.53 -15.50
N GLU A 271 8.16 24.40 -16.76
CA GLU A 271 6.85 23.90 -17.14
C GLU A 271 6.60 22.47 -16.61
N ARG A 272 7.62 21.61 -16.69
CA ARG A 272 7.57 20.25 -16.14
C ARG A 272 7.30 20.26 -14.63
N PHE A 273 8.00 21.10 -13.86
CA PHE A 273 7.76 21.22 -12.42
C PHE A 273 6.39 21.85 -12.09
N ALA A 274 5.96 22.87 -12.82
CA ALA A 274 4.68 23.53 -12.61
C ALA A 274 3.51 22.56 -12.88
N THR A 275 3.62 21.75 -13.93
CA THR A 275 2.62 20.73 -14.27
C THR A 275 2.51 19.67 -13.17
N ALA A 276 3.65 19.13 -12.70
CA ALA A 276 3.67 18.14 -11.63
C ALA A 276 3.11 18.70 -10.31
N GLN A 277 3.44 19.94 -9.98
CA GLN A 277 2.90 20.62 -8.80
C GLN A 277 1.39 20.79 -8.88
N ALA A 278 0.86 21.31 -9.99
CA ALA A 278 -0.57 21.52 -10.16
C ALA A 278 -1.36 20.21 -10.03
N ALA A 279 -0.87 19.13 -10.65
CA ALA A 279 -1.46 17.80 -10.54
C ALA A 279 -1.42 17.27 -9.09
N ARG A 280 -0.30 17.47 -8.38
CA ARG A 280 -0.14 17.03 -6.99
C ARG A 280 -1.05 17.78 -6.03
N ASP A 281 -1.17 19.10 -6.21
CA ASP A 281 -2.00 19.97 -5.38
C ASP A 281 -3.49 19.63 -5.56
N ALA A 282 -3.92 19.36 -6.80
CA ALA A 282 -5.26 18.87 -7.08
C ALA A 282 -5.53 17.52 -6.38
N PHE A 283 -4.59 16.57 -6.49
CA PHE A 283 -4.69 15.26 -5.82
C PHE A 283 -4.78 15.37 -4.28
N MET A 284 -4.11 16.36 -3.65
CA MET A 284 -4.22 16.58 -2.21
C MET A 284 -5.60 17.07 -1.77
N GLN A 285 -6.33 17.78 -2.63
CA GLN A 285 -7.67 18.27 -2.32
C GLN A 285 -8.70 17.17 -2.49
N ALA A 286 -8.63 16.43 -3.61
CA ALA A 286 -9.45 15.27 -3.86
C ALA A 286 -8.76 14.33 -4.86
N PRO A 287 -8.90 13.00 -4.71
CA PRO A 287 -8.47 12.08 -5.75
C PRO A 287 -9.23 12.38 -7.06
N PRO A 288 -8.59 12.19 -8.23
CA PRO A 288 -9.26 12.38 -9.51
C PRO A 288 -10.47 11.44 -9.61
N PRO A 289 -11.58 11.87 -10.23
CA PRO A 289 -12.73 11.00 -10.42
C PRO A 289 -12.31 9.77 -11.23
N LYS A 290 -12.84 8.60 -10.86
CA LYS A 290 -12.70 7.42 -11.72
C LYS A 290 -13.29 7.76 -13.10
N PRO A 291 -12.59 7.49 -14.21
CA PRO A 291 -13.18 7.60 -15.52
C PRO A 291 -14.47 6.75 -15.51
N GLY A 292 -15.60 7.36 -15.86
CA GLY A 292 -16.81 6.58 -16.11
C GLY A 292 -16.57 5.62 -17.28
N PRO A 293 -17.42 4.59 -17.48
CA PRO A 293 -17.36 3.82 -18.71
C PRO A 293 -17.40 4.81 -19.88
N GLU A 294 -16.37 4.76 -20.76
CA GLU A 294 -16.31 5.60 -21.94
C GLU A 294 -17.59 5.37 -22.75
N ARG A 295 -18.54 6.31 -22.63
CA ARG A 295 -19.57 6.43 -23.65
C ARG A 295 -18.84 6.92 -24.91
N PRO A 296 -19.15 6.37 -26.10
CA PRO A 296 -18.50 6.80 -27.33
C PRO A 296 -18.58 8.33 -27.46
N SER A 297 -17.42 8.98 -27.33
CA SER A 297 -17.14 10.41 -27.46
C SER A 297 -18.36 11.35 -27.40
N ASP A 298 -18.87 11.64 -26.20
CA ASP A 298 -19.57 12.91 -26.01
C ASP A 298 -18.52 14.03 -25.93
N PRO A 299 -18.70 15.17 -26.63
CA PRO A 299 -17.77 16.28 -26.54
C PRO A 299 -17.70 16.75 -25.08
N MET A 300 -16.48 16.91 -24.55
CA MET A 300 -16.22 17.32 -23.15
C MET A 300 -17.26 18.37 -22.71
N SER A 301 -17.87 18.16 -21.54
CA SER A 301 -18.86 19.09 -21.02
C SER A 301 -18.24 20.49 -20.88
N SER A 302 -19.06 21.54 -20.92
CA SER A 302 -18.58 22.92 -20.73
C SER A 302 -17.83 23.10 -19.42
N GLY A 303 -18.18 22.34 -18.37
CA GLY A 303 -17.49 22.34 -17.08
C GLY A 303 -16.10 21.71 -17.13
N GLU A 304 -15.94 20.59 -17.85
CA GLU A 304 -14.64 19.94 -18.05
C GLU A 304 -13.71 20.78 -18.92
N ARG A 305 -14.25 21.42 -19.97
CA ARG A 305 -13.50 22.41 -20.78
C ARG A 305 -13.02 23.59 -19.93
N MET A 306 -13.89 24.11 -19.07
CA MET A 306 -13.55 25.22 -18.17
C MET A 306 -12.47 24.83 -17.15
N MET A 307 -12.56 23.64 -16.55
CA MET A 307 -11.53 23.16 -15.61
C MET A 307 -10.20 22.92 -16.30
N SER A 308 -10.19 22.29 -17.48
CA SER A 308 -8.97 22.10 -18.27
C SER A 308 -8.33 23.44 -18.65
N PHE A 309 -9.15 24.42 -19.07
CA PHE A 309 -8.70 25.77 -19.35
C PHE A 309 -8.14 26.49 -18.11
N MET A 310 -8.80 26.38 -16.95
CA MET A 310 -8.32 26.99 -15.70
C MET A 310 -7.03 26.35 -15.19
N VAL A 311 -6.87 25.03 -15.34
CA VAL A 311 -5.60 24.35 -15.02
C VAL A 311 -4.50 24.82 -15.97
N GLY A 312 -4.79 24.92 -17.27
CA GLY A 312 -3.86 25.48 -18.26
C GLY A 312 -3.45 26.91 -17.94
N GLU A 313 -4.41 27.80 -17.63
CA GLU A 313 -4.12 29.18 -17.22
C GLU A 313 -3.34 29.24 -15.90
N TYR A 314 -3.66 28.37 -14.93
CA TYR A 314 -2.93 28.28 -13.67
C TYR A 314 -1.48 27.89 -13.90
N VAL A 315 -1.22 26.85 -14.71
CA VAL A 315 0.13 26.41 -15.08
C VAL A 315 0.87 27.54 -15.80
N VAL A 316 0.28 28.15 -16.82
CA VAL A 316 0.87 29.28 -17.56
C VAL A 316 1.20 30.45 -16.64
N ARG A 317 0.31 30.81 -15.71
CA ARG A 317 0.53 31.89 -14.74
C ARG A 317 1.68 31.56 -13.79
N ARG A 318 1.70 30.34 -13.23
CA ARG A 318 2.77 29.84 -12.36
C ARG A 318 4.13 29.85 -13.07
N THR A 319 4.18 29.37 -14.30
CA THR A 319 5.41 29.38 -15.13
C THR A 319 5.91 30.81 -15.31
N LYS A 320 5.03 31.76 -15.66
CA LYS A 320 5.40 33.18 -15.80
C LYS A 320 5.88 33.81 -14.48
N GLU A 321 5.27 33.47 -13.34
CA GLU A 321 5.68 33.96 -12.02
C GLU A 321 7.07 33.44 -11.62
N VAL A 322 7.34 32.15 -11.88
CA VAL A 322 8.66 31.54 -11.63
C VAL A 322 9.70 32.15 -12.57
N GLN A 323 9.40 32.28 -13.87
CA GLN A 323 10.28 32.91 -14.87
C GLN A 323 10.68 34.32 -14.44
N LYS A 324 9.69 35.16 -14.10
CA LYS A 324 9.91 36.54 -13.64
C LYS A 324 10.77 36.60 -12.37
N THR A 325 10.63 35.62 -11.49
CA THR A 325 11.44 35.54 -10.26
C THR A 325 12.88 35.16 -10.57
N LEU A 326 13.10 34.25 -11.53
CA LEU A 326 14.44 33.86 -11.97
C LEU A 326 15.14 35.00 -12.74
N GLU A 327 14.41 35.70 -13.62
CA GLU A 327 14.91 36.88 -14.33
C GLU A 327 15.34 37.99 -13.37
N LYS A 328 14.52 38.28 -12.34
CA LYS A 328 14.88 39.26 -11.28
C LYS A 328 16.09 38.87 -10.46
N ARG A 329 16.32 37.56 -10.24
CA ARG A 329 17.53 37.07 -9.56
C ARG A 329 18.75 37.16 -10.46
N ALA A 330 18.60 36.89 -11.76
CA ALA A 330 19.67 36.98 -12.75
C ALA A 330 20.08 38.43 -13.05
N SER A 331 19.15 39.39 -12.95
CA SER A 331 19.41 40.82 -13.13
C SER A 331 19.95 41.54 -11.88
N GLY A 332 20.06 40.85 -10.74
CA GLY A 332 20.55 41.44 -9.48
C GLY A 332 19.54 42.30 -8.73
N GLU A 333 18.26 42.31 -9.12
CA GLU A 333 17.21 43.14 -8.50
C GLU A 333 16.68 42.59 -7.16
N LEU A 334 17.19 41.46 -6.67
CA LEU A 334 16.80 40.81 -5.41
C LEU A 334 17.92 40.82 -4.34
N ASP A 335 18.83 41.80 -4.39
CA ASP A 335 19.79 42.07 -3.32
C ASP A 335 19.39 43.32 -2.52
N ASP A 336 18.25 43.25 -1.81
CA ASP A 336 18.03 44.08 -0.60
C ASP A 336 16.90 43.53 0.28
N SER A 337 17.25 42.71 1.27
CA SER A 337 16.55 42.61 2.56
C SER A 337 17.28 41.63 3.47
N GLY A 338 18.43 42.06 3.99
CA GLY A 338 19.25 41.23 4.87
C GLY A 338 20.26 41.98 5.74
N LYS A 339 20.04 43.28 6.02
CA LYS A 339 20.71 43.99 7.13
C LYS A 339 19.74 44.96 7.81
N ARG A 340 19.08 44.47 8.86
CA ARG A 340 19.07 45.04 10.22
C ARG A 340 18.23 44.16 11.13
#